data_AF-A0A257JDE8-F1
#
_entry.id   AF-A0A257JDE8-F1
#
_cell.length_a   1.000
_cell.length_b   1.000
_cell.length_c   1.000
_cell.angle_alpha   90.00
_cell.angle_beta   90.00
_cell.angle_gamma   90.00
#
_symmetry.space_group_name_H-M   'P 1'
#
loop_
_entity.id
_entity.type
_entity.pdbx_description
1 polymer ?
#
loop_
_entity_poly.entity_id
_entity_poly.type
_entity_poly.pdbx_seq_one_letter_code
_entity_poly.pdbx_strand_id
1 'polypeptide(L)'
;PTFKEVGLEPVNRMAYYGIYGPKGLSKEVVDKVHDAVKKTAELPDVKKRIEDTGSLIVANTPAEFAAQIKAEDEVDKKVVAAQKLALD
;
A
#
# COMPACT_ATOMS: atom_id res chain seq x y z
N PRO A 1 -1.31 -2.53 22.32
CA PRO A 1 -1.29 -3.89 21.73
C PRO A 1 -1.86 -3.83 20.30
N THR A 2 -1.42 -4.69 19.41
CA THR A 2 -2.01 -4.85 18.08
C THR A 2 -3.36 -5.57 18.17
N PHE A 3 -4.19 -5.51 17.11
CA PHE A 3 -5.44 -6.27 17.08
C PHE A 3 -5.17 -7.77 17.18
N LYS A 4 -4.05 -8.25 16.64
CA LYS A 4 -3.61 -9.65 16.79
C LYS A 4 -3.38 -10.02 18.25
N GLU A 5 -2.70 -9.16 19.02
CA GLU A 5 -2.40 -9.41 20.44
C GLU A 5 -3.65 -9.48 21.32
N VAL A 6 -4.78 -8.97 20.85
CA VAL A 6 -6.08 -9.05 21.54
C VAL A 6 -7.07 -10.00 20.87
N GLY A 7 -6.60 -10.89 19.97
CA GLY A 7 -7.41 -11.95 19.36
C GLY A 7 -8.28 -11.51 18.17
N LEU A 8 -8.05 -10.32 17.61
CA LEU A 8 -8.80 -9.73 16.51
C LEU A 8 -7.97 -9.72 15.20
N GLU A 9 -7.33 -10.84 14.88
CA GLU A 9 -6.45 -10.98 13.71
C GLU A 9 -7.08 -10.58 12.36
N PRO A 10 -8.37 -10.85 12.06
CA PRO A 10 -8.99 -10.45 10.79
C PRO A 10 -9.00 -8.94 10.52
N VAL A 11 -8.95 -8.12 11.57
CA VAL A 11 -8.90 -6.65 11.46
C VAL A 11 -7.51 -6.08 11.75
N ASN A 12 -6.51 -6.94 11.97
CA ASN A 12 -5.11 -6.54 12.15
C ASN A 12 -4.43 -6.27 10.79
N ARG A 13 -5.01 -5.37 10.00
CA ARG A 13 -4.57 -5.03 8.64
C ARG A 13 -3.97 -3.62 8.64
N MET A 14 -2.79 -3.46 8.03
CA MET A 14 -2.16 -2.16 7.88
C MET A 14 -2.66 -1.46 6.63
N ALA A 15 -3.02 -0.18 6.76
CA ALA A 15 -3.21 0.68 5.60
C ALA A 15 -1.89 0.86 4.85
N TYR A 16 -1.98 1.05 3.53
CA TYR A 16 -0.83 1.33 2.68
C TYR A 16 -1.08 2.56 1.82
N TYR A 17 0.02 3.18 1.42
CA TYR A 17 0.05 4.30 0.47
C TYR A 17 0.94 3.90 -0.70
N GLY A 18 0.63 4.41 -1.89
CA GLY A 18 1.45 4.19 -3.07
C GLY A 18 1.17 5.22 -4.15
N ILE A 19 1.92 5.10 -5.24
CA ILE A 19 1.87 6.01 -6.38
C ILE A 19 1.20 5.30 -7.55
N TYR A 20 0.23 5.98 -8.16
CA TYR A 20 -0.53 5.48 -9.31
C TYR A 20 -0.29 6.38 -10.52
N GLY A 21 -0.37 5.80 -11.71
CA GLY A 21 -0.34 6.55 -12.96
C GLY A 21 -1.50 6.15 -13.87
N PRO A 22 -1.75 6.89 -14.95
CA PRO A 22 -2.80 6.56 -15.92
C PRO A 22 -2.61 5.16 -16.53
N LYS A 23 -3.73 4.53 -16.89
CA LYS A 23 -3.70 3.26 -17.62
C LYS A 23 -2.96 3.44 -18.95
N GLY A 24 -2.04 2.53 -19.25
CA GLY A 24 -1.31 2.50 -20.51
C GLY A 24 0.01 3.29 -20.51
N LEU A 25 0.48 3.79 -19.36
CA LEU A 25 1.87 4.26 -19.25
C LEU A 25 2.85 3.18 -19.73
N SER A 26 3.89 3.60 -20.44
CA SER A 26 4.94 2.68 -20.89
C SER A 26 5.71 2.14 -19.69
N LYS A 27 6.25 0.92 -19.83
CA LYS A 27 7.09 0.30 -18.81
C LYS A 27 8.28 1.19 -18.43
N GLU A 28 8.90 1.85 -19.41
CA GLU A 28 10.02 2.76 -19.19
C GLU A 28 9.67 3.92 -18.22
N VAL A 29 8.49 4.53 -18.40
CA VAL A 29 8.04 5.61 -17.51
C VAL A 29 7.76 5.08 -16.11
N VAL A 30 7.11 3.92 -16.00
CA VAL A 30 6.83 3.27 -14.71
C VAL A 30 8.13 2.96 -13.96
N ASP A 31 9.09 2.34 -14.64
CA ASP A 31 10.37 1.96 -14.05
C ASP A 31 11.14 3.21 -13.61
N LYS A 32 11.17 4.27 -14.43
CA LYS A 32 11.85 5.53 -14.10
C LYS A 32 11.26 6.20 -12.86
N VAL A 33 9.93 6.22 -12.72
CA VAL A 33 9.25 6.78 -11.55
C VAL A 33 9.52 5.92 -10.31
N HIS A 34 9.40 4.59 -10.41
CA HIS A 34 9.72 3.67 -9.33
C HIS A 34 11.15 3.89 -8.81
N ASP A 35 12.13 3.95 -9.71
CA ASP A 35 13.54 4.11 -9.34
C ASP A 35 13.81 5.44 -8.64
N ALA A 36 13.16 6.53 -9.11
CA ALA A 36 13.24 7.83 -8.47
C ALA A 36 12.64 7.79 -7.06
N VAL A 37 11.45 7.21 -6.90
CA VAL A 37 10.76 7.09 -5.62
C VAL A 37 11.58 6.28 -4.62
N LYS A 38 12.12 5.13 -5.04
CA LYS A 38 12.97 4.29 -4.20
C LYS A 38 14.20 5.05 -3.71
N LYS A 39 14.94 5.69 -4.62
CA LYS A 39 16.13 6.50 -4.27
C LYS A 39 15.78 7.64 -3.33
N THR A 40 14.66 8.32 -3.55
CA THR A 40 14.22 9.42 -2.66
C THR A 40 13.82 8.91 -1.28
N ALA A 41 13.15 7.75 -1.19
CA ALA A 41 12.77 7.16 0.09
C ALA A 41 13.98 6.68 0.92
N GLU A 42 15.12 6.44 0.29
CA GLU A 42 16.38 6.09 0.95
C GLU A 42 17.13 7.32 1.52
N LEU A 43 16.74 8.55 1.15
CA LEU A 43 17.34 9.76 1.70
C LEU A 43 17.06 9.88 3.21
N PRO A 44 18.05 10.17 4.06
CA PRO A 44 17.87 10.12 5.52
C PRO A 44 16.75 11.02 6.06
N ASP A 45 16.59 12.21 5.50
CA ASP A 45 15.57 13.18 5.90
C ASP A 45 14.16 12.75 5.46
N VAL A 46 14.03 12.21 4.25
CA VAL A 46 12.77 11.64 3.74
C VAL A 46 12.38 10.40 4.54
N LYS A 47 13.32 9.48 4.73
CA LYS A 47 13.13 8.26 5.51
C LYS A 47 12.65 8.59 6.91
N LYS A 48 13.36 9.50 7.59
CA LYS A 48 13.00 9.95 8.93
C LYS A 48 11.59 10.53 8.99
N ARG A 49 11.21 11.38 8.03
CA ARG A 49 9.86 11.98 8.00
C ARG A 49 8.76 10.94 7.85
N ILE A 50 8.98 9.87 7.08
CA ILE A 50 8.01 8.78 6.92
C ILE A 50 7.96 7.92 8.19
N GLU A 51 9.11 7.56 8.76
CA GLU A 51 9.16 6.73 9.97
C GLU A 51 8.60 7.48 11.19
N ASP A 52 8.76 8.81 11.26
CA ASP A 52 8.20 9.66 12.32
C ASP A 52 6.65 9.68 12.30
N THR A 53 5.99 9.30 11.20
CA THR A 53 4.52 9.11 11.16
C THR A 53 4.08 7.69 11.59
N GLY A 54 5.01 6.85 12.05
CA GLY A 54 4.77 5.44 12.35
C GLY A 54 4.58 4.57 11.11
N SER A 55 4.95 5.08 9.92
CA SER A 55 4.86 4.33 8.67
C SER A 55 6.14 3.55 8.36
N LEU A 56 5.99 2.48 7.59
CA LEU A 56 7.11 1.64 7.16
C LEU A 56 7.35 1.85 5.65
N ILE A 57 8.61 2.01 5.27
CA ILE A 57 8.99 2.11 3.87
C ILE A 57 9.12 0.71 3.29
N VAL A 58 8.23 0.36 2.37
CA VAL A 58 8.24 -0.92 1.66
C VAL A 58 9.01 -0.81 0.35
N ALA A 59 8.69 0.18 -0.49
CA ALA A 59 9.32 0.42 -1.81
C ALA A 59 9.48 -0.86 -2.66
N ASN A 60 8.43 -1.68 -2.72
CA ASN A 60 8.37 -2.88 -3.54
C ASN A 60 8.23 -2.55 -5.04
N THR A 61 8.33 -3.57 -5.89
CA THR A 61 8.22 -3.40 -7.33
C THR A 61 6.80 -3.02 -7.76
N PRO A 62 6.63 -2.38 -8.94
CA PRO A 62 5.29 -2.09 -9.47
C PRO A 62 4.39 -3.32 -9.62
N ALA A 63 4.98 -4.48 -9.93
CA ALA A 63 4.25 -5.74 -10.06
C ALA A 63 3.76 -6.27 -8.70
N GLU A 64 4.59 -6.21 -7.67
CA GLU A 64 4.21 -6.58 -6.30
C GLU A 64 3.13 -5.64 -5.75
N PHE A 65 3.24 -4.34 -6.03
CA PHE A 65 2.22 -3.39 -5.62
C PHE A 65 0.88 -3.63 -6.33
N ALA A 66 0.90 -3.92 -7.64
CA ALA A 66 -0.30 -4.31 -8.38
C ALA A 66 -0.96 -5.57 -7.82
N ALA A 67 -0.15 -6.57 -7.40
CA ALA A 67 -0.65 -7.78 -6.77
C ALA A 67 -1.27 -7.49 -5.39
N GLN A 68 -0.65 -6.62 -4.59
CA GLN A 68 -1.17 -6.18 -3.30
C GLN A 68 -2.52 -5.47 -3.44
N ILE A 69 -2.65 -4.54 -4.40
CA ILE A 69 -3.91 -3.84 -4.66
C ILE A 69 -5.03 -4.83 -5.01
N LYS A 70 -4.73 -5.81 -5.88
CA LYS A 70 -5.71 -6.83 -6.27
C LYS A 70 -6.13 -7.68 -5.07
N ALA A 71 -5.18 -8.09 -4.23
CA ALA A 71 -5.49 -8.87 -3.03
C ALA A 71 -6.35 -8.07 -2.04
N GLU A 72 -6.07 -6.78 -1.86
CA GLU A 72 -6.85 -5.91 -0.98
C GLU A 72 -8.29 -5.73 -1.48
N ASP A 73 -8.45 -5.42 -2.77
CA ASP A 73 -9.77 -5.28 -3.43
C ASP A 73 -10.61 -6.55 -3.30
N GLU A 74 -10.01 -7.74 -3.45
CA GLU A 74 -10.70 -9.01 -3.27
C GLU A 74 -11.19 -9.23 -1.84
N VAL A 75 -10.41 -8.83 -0.83
CA VAL A 75 -10.84 -8.95 0.58
C VAL A 75 -11.93 -7.93 0.88
N ASP A 76 -11.76 -6.68 0.46
CA ASP A 76 -12.70 -5.60 0.79
C ASP A 76 -14.05 -5.83 0.12
N LYS A 77 -14.09 -6.32 -1.12
CA LYS A 77 -15.33 -6.76 -1.78
C LYS A 77 -16.06 -7.84 -0.98
N LYS A 78 -15.34 -8.82 -0.44
CA LYS A 78 -15.95 -9.88 0.40
C LYS A 78 -16.55 -9.29 1.67
N VAL A 79 -15.84 -8.35 2.32
CA VAL A 79 -16.34 -7.69 3.53
C VAL A 79 -17.59 -6.85 3.23
N VAL A 80 -17.55 -6.01 2.20
CA VAL A 80 -18.68 -5.17 1.79
C VAL A 80 -19.91 -6.01 1.50
N ALA A 81 -19.77 -7.09 0.73
CA ALA A 81 -20.87 -7.99 0.40
C ALA A 81 -21.42 -8.73 1.63
N ALA A 82 -20.54 -9.28 2.49
CA ALA A 82 -20.95 -10.04 3.66
C ALA A 82 -21.65 -9.15 4.70
N GLN A 83 -21.18 -7.92 4.87
CA GLN A 83 -21.67 -6.97 5.88
C GLN A 83 -22.75 -6.03 5.35
N LYS A 84 -23.10 -6.11 4.05
CA LYS A 84 -24.09 -5.25 3.38
C LYS A 84 -23.78 -3.76 3.58
N LEU A 85 -22.50 -3.40 3.49
CA LEU A 85 -22.05 -2.03 3.63
C LEU A 85 -22.35 -1.24 2.35
N ALA A 86 -22.82 -0.02 2.50
CA ALA A 86 -23.02 0.92 1.42
C ALA A 86 -22.45 2.29 1.81
N LEU A 87 -21.89 2.99 0.85
CA LEU A 87 -21.62 4.42 0.93
C LEU A 87 -22.75 5.15 0.19
N ASP A 88 -23.02 6.39 0.59
CA ASP A 88 -24.05 7.27 0.04
C ASP A 88 -23.72 7.80 -1.37
#